data_AF-A0A2V5U173-F1
#
_entry.id   AF-A0A2V5U173-F1
#
_cell.length_a   1.000
_cell.length_b   1.000
_cell.length_c   1.000
_cell.angle_alpha   90.00
_cell.angle_beta   90.00
_cell.angle_gamma   90.00
#
_symmetry.space_group_name_H-M   'P 1'
#
loop_
_entity.id
_entity.type
_entity.pdbx_description
1 polymer ?
#
loop_
_entity_poly.entity_id
_entity_poly.type
_entity_poly.pdbx_seq_one_letter_code
_entity_poly.pdbx_strand_id
1 'polypeptide(L)' 'MARGSKKKYTSKQKRKASKIERGYKKRGVSSKEADRRAWATVNKEDKGGRKKGGGGRGKKRSKASSRKGGRKGGRK' A
#
# COMPACT_ATOMS: atom_id res chain seq x y z
N MET A 1 2.15 -6.72 19.04
CA MET A 1 3.28 -6.15 18.25
C MET A 1 3.40 -4.67 18.60
N ALA A 2 4.63 -4.14 18.72
CA ALA A 2 4.83 -2.69 18.79
C ALA A 2 4.19 -1.99 17.58
N ARG A 3 3.42 -0.92 17.82
CA ARG A 3 2.79 -0.13 16.77
C ARG A 3 3.88 0.36 15.81
N GLY A 4 3.75 0.07 14.51
CA GLY A 4 4.71 0.47 13.48
C GLY A 4 5.65 -0.62 12.96
N SER A 5 5.73 -1.80 13.60
CA SER A 5 6.58 -2.90 13.10
C SER A 5 6.08 -3.45 11.75
N LYS A 6 6.82 -3.18 10.67
CA LYS A 6 6.55 -3.71 9.31
C LYS A 6 6.93 -5.20 9.14
N LYS A 7 7.25 -5.93 10.24
CA LYS A 7 7.71 -7.33 10.21
C LYS A 7 6.66 -8.32 9.66
N LYS A 8 5.36 -8.06 9.85
CA LYS A 8 4.25 -8.90 9.35
C LYS A 8 3.83 -8.62 7.90
N TYR A 9 4.49 -7.67 7.25
CA TYR A 9 4.28 -7.40 5.84
C TYR A 9 5.19 -8.28 5.00
N THR A 10 4.63 -8.78 3.90
CA THR A 10 5.38 -9.57 2.91
C THR A 10 6.34 -8.69 2.13
N SER A 11 7.37 -9.29 1.53
CA SER A 11 8.28 -8.60 0.61
C SER A 11 7.51 -7.93 -0.54
N LYS A 12 6.48 -8.59 -1.07
CA LYS A 12 5.59 -8.03 -2.11
C LYS A 12 4.87 -6.76 -1.64
N GLN A 13 4.41 -6.70 -0.40
CA GLN A 13 3.78 -5.50 0.17
C GLN A 13 4.77 -4.35 0.34
N LYS A 14 5.97 -4.64 0.86
CA LYS A 14 7.05 -3.65 0.99
C LYS A 14 7.43 -3.05 -0.37
N ARG A 15 7.65 -3.90 -1.38
CA ARG A 15 7.98 -3.45 -2.74
C ARG A 15 6.89 -2.59 -3.37
N LYS A 16 5.60 -2.94 -3.16
CA LYS A 16 4.48 -2.09 -3.60
C LYS A 16 4.51 -0.73 -2.91
N ALA A 17 4.68 -0.68 -1.60
CA ALA A 17 4.75 0.56 -0.84
C ALA A 17 5.87 1.46 -1.37
N SER A 18 7.08 0.93 -1.53
CA SER A 18 8.22 1.71 -2.06
C SER A 18 7.98 2.26 -3.48
N LYS A 19 7.32 1.50 -4.37
CA LYS A 19 6.96 2.00 -5.70
C LYS A 19 5.95 3.16 -5.64
N ILE A 20 4.96 3.08 -4.74
CA ILE A 20 3.95 4.12 -4.56
C ILE A 20 4.56 5.37 -3.91
N GLU A 21 5.38 5.17 -2.87
CA GLU A 21 6.14 6.24 -2.20
C GLU A 21 7.00 7.01 -3.20
N ARG A 22 7.76 6.30 -4.05
CA ARG A 22 8.54 6.92 -5.13
C ARG A 22 7.68 7.76 -6.06
N GLY A 23 6.45 7.31 -6.37
CA GLY A 23 5.49 8.08 -7.16
C GLY A 23 5.06 9.38 -6.48
N TYR A 24 4.81 9.35 -5.16
CA TYR A 24 4.47 10.56 -4.40
C TYR A 24 5.66 11.51 -4.23
N LYS A 25 6.87 10.98 -4.00
CA LYS A 25 8.11 11.78 -3.95
C LYS A 25 8.36 12.52 -5.27
N LYS A 26 8.18 11.84 -6.41
CA LYS A 26 8.26 12.46 -7.73
C LYS A 26 7.22 13.57 -7.96
N ARG A 27 6.12 13.56 -7.21
CA ARG A 27 5.08 14.60 -7.21
C ARG A 27 5.35 15.71 -6.18
N GLY A 28 6.52 15.74 -5.55
CA GLY A 28 6.90 16.75 -4.57
C GLY A 28 6.42 16.49 -3.13
N VAL A 29 5.84 15.32 -2.83
CA VAL A 29 5.41 15.00 -1.46
C VAL A 29 6.62 14.60 -0.61
N SER A 30 6.70 15.12 0.62
CA SER A 30 7.78 14.79 1.56
C SER A 30 7.87 13.29 1.84
N SER A 31 9.07 12.78 2.11
CA SER A 31 9.31 11.34 2.33
C SER A 31 8.40 10.72 3.38
N LYS A 32 8.18 11.43 4.49
CA LYS A 32 7.34 10.96 5.61
C LYS A 32 5.88 10.80 5.19
N GLU A 33 5.36 11.76 4.44
CA GLU A 33 3.99 11.74 3.96
C GLU A 33 3.79 10.76 2.80
N ALA A 34 4.81 10.63 1.94
CA ALA A 34 4.83 9.64 0.88
C ALA A 34 4.81 8.20 1.43
N ASP A 35 5.61 7.87 2.46
CA ASP A 35 5.60 6.55 3.11
C ASP A 35 4.23 6.27 3.75
N ARG A 36 3.66 7.24 4.47
CA ARG A 36 2.31 7.11 5.06
C ARG A 36 1.24 6.80 4.01
N ARG A 37 1.18 7.57 2.92
CA ARG A 37 0.22 7.38 1.83
C ARG A 37 0.43 6.04 1.11
N ALA A 38 1.69 5.63 0.95
CA ALA A 38 2.03 4.35 0.35
C ALA A 38 1.54 3.16 1.20
N TRP A 39 1.81 3.16 2.51
CA TRP A 39 1.34 2.12 3.41
C TRP A 39 -0.17 2.11 3.56
N ALA A 40 -0.82 3.27 3.59
CA ALA A 40 -2.28 3.36 3.58
C ALA A 40 -2.89 2.68 2.33
N THR A 41 -2.29 2.90 1.16
CA THR A 41 -2.74 2.27 -0.09
C THR A 41 -2.58 0.75 -0.05
N VAL A 42 -1.41 0.25 0.37
CA VAL A 42 -1.16 -1.20 0.50
C VAL A 42 -2.10 -1.83 1.52
N ASN A 43 -2.35 -1.16 2.65
CA ASN A 43 -3.27 -1.65 3.68
C ASN A 43 -4.72 -1.69 3.18
N LYS A 44 -5.14 -0.73 2.36
CA LYS A 44 -6.48 -0.72 1.77
C LYS A 44 -6.68 -1.87 0.78
N GLU A 45 -5.64 -2.22 0.02
CA GLU A 45 -5.66 -3.35 -0.93
C GLU A 45 -5.58 -4.71 -0.22
N ASP A 46 -4.61 -4.90 0.67
CA ASP A 46 -4.29 -6.21 1.26
C ASP A 46 -4.91 -6.42 2.66
N LYS A 47 -5.66 -5.44 3.18
CA LYS A 47 -6.32 -5.46 4.50
C LYS A 47 -5.35 -5.66 5.69
N GLY A 48 -4.10 -5.24 5.51
CA GLY A 48 -3.03 -5.32 6.51
C GLY A 48 -1.89 -6.29 6.12
N GLY A 49 -1.01 -6.61 7.05
CA GLY A 49 0.12 -7.51 6.82
C GLY A 49 -0.32 -8.93 6.48
N ARG A 50 0.26 -9.54 5.44
CA ARG A 50 -0.13 -10.89 4.97
C ARG A 50 0.71 -12.03 5.54
N LYS A 51 1.80 -11.75 6.26
CA LYS A 51 2.60 -12.82 6.91
C LYS A 51 1.84 -13.41 8.12
N LYS A 52 2.35 -14.53 8.65
CA LYS A 52 1.80 -15.20 9.85
C LYS A 52 1.64 -14.23 11.02
N GLY A 53 0.40 -14.05 11.49
CA GLY A 53 0.06 -13.11 12.57
C GLY A 53 -0.14 -11.65 12.13
N GLY A 54 -0.32 -11.39 10.82
CA GLY A 54 -0.75 -10.08 10.31
C GLY A 54 -2.24 -10.08 9.98
N GLY A 55 -2.92 -8.94 10.20
CA GLY A 55 -4.38 -8.81 10.05
C GLY A 55 -4.93 -8.93 8.62
N GLY A 56 -4.07 -8.96 7.60
CA GLY A 56 -4.42 -9.18 6.20
C GLY A 56 -4.25 -10.62 5.73
N ARG A 57 -3.75 -11.52 6.58
CA ARG A 57 -3.63 -12.95 6.23
C ARG A 57 -5.03 -13.57 6.10
N GLY A 58 -5.25 -14.37 5.06
CA GLY A 58 -6.56 -14.98 4.76
C GLY A 58 -7.59 -14.03 4.14
N LYS A 59 -7.36 -12.71 4.14
CA LYS A 59 -8.29 -11.73 3.56
C LYS A 59 -8.15 -11.63 2.04
N LYS A 60 -9.28 -11.55 1.35
CA LYS A 60 -9.34 -11.28 -0.09
C LYS A 60 -8.77 -9.89 -0.37
N ARG A 61 -7.98 -9.77 -1.45
CA ARG A 61 -7.42 -8.48 -1.89
C ARG A 61 -8.49 -7.64 -2.55
N SER A 62 -8.48 -6.34 -2.28
CA SER A 62 -9.25 -5.37 -3.04
C SER A 62 -8.38 -4.77 -4.14
N LYS A 63 -8.94 -4.64 -5.35
CA LYS A 63 -8.34 -3.91 -6.47
C LYS A 63 -8.96 -2.50 -6.63
N ALA A 64 -9.60 -1.97 -5.58
CA ALA A 64 -10.33 -0.71 -5.65
C ALA A 64 -9.46 0.49 -6.07
N SER A 65 -8.22 0.57 -5.59
CA SER A 65 -7.24 1.58 -5.99
C SER A 65 -6.96 1.53 -7.49
N SER A 66 -6.63 0.36 -8.02
CA SER A 66 -6.33 0.13 -9.44
C SER A 66 -7.54 0.41 -10.31
N ARG A 67 -8.73 -0.06 -9.91
CA ARG A 67 -9.99 0.20 -10.63
C ARG A 67 -10.31 1.70 -10.69
N LYS A 68 -10.13 2.43 -9.59
CA LYS A 68 -10.31 3.89 -9.56
C LYS A 68 -9.32 4.60 -10.47
N GLY A 69 -8.05 4.18 -10.49
CA GLY A 69 -7.03 4.71 -11.38
C GLY A 69 -7.36 4.48 -12.85
N GLY A 70 -7.74 3.23 -13.21
CA GLY A 70 -8.14 2.88 -14.57
C GLY A 70 -9.37 3.66 -15.04
N ARG A 71 -10.40 3.77 -14.20
CA ARG A 71 -11.60 4.56 -14.52
C ARG A 71 -11.27 6.05 -14.75
N LYS A 72 -10.33 6.62 -14.01
CA LYS A 72 -9.90 8.01 -14.21
C LYS A 72 -9.07 8.20 -15.47
N GLY A 73 -8.13 7.29 -15.75
CA GLY A 73 -7.24 7.40 -16.91
C GLY A 73 -7.88 7.01 -18.24
N GLY A 74 -8.92 6.16 -18.21
CA GLY A 74 -9.68 5.76 -19.40
C GLY A 74 -10.87 6.65 -19.74
N ARG A 75 -11.13 7.67 -18.91
CA ARG A 75 -12.17 8.67 -19.20
C ARG A 75 -11.56 9.68 -20.18
N LYS A 76 -11.63 9.37 -21.46
CA LYS A 76 -11.46 10.35 -22.55
C LYS A 76 -12.71 11.21 -22.63
#